data_AF-A0A8J2PUZ8-F1
#
_entry.id   AF-A0A8J2PUZ8-F1
#
_cell.length_a   1.000
_cell.length_b   1.000
_cell.length_c   1.000
_cell.angle_alpha   90.00
_cell.angle_beta   90.00
_cell.angle_gamma   90.00
#
_symmetry.space_group_name_H-M   'P 1'
#
loop_
_entity.id
_entity.type
_entity.pdbx_description
1 polymer ?
#
loop_
_entity_poly.entity_id
_entity_poly.type
_entity_poly.pdbx_seq_one_letter_code
_entity_poly.pdbx_strand_id
1 'polypeptide(L)'
;MAVQATTIETVTVVRPLKVIALVCLLIAFILLILCLSTTWWLRSGGFRTGLWLECTASDQTQSTIAGGPPPGKCQKIHRHAAYIKLVAAFLITAAVLTFFAFFLNLFGLRAQDLHRKYVFYKFATYLSLLGVFLELISLIVFPVCFYVEMKNFGYRNWEFDWSYGIAWGATLFAFGASLLLICDKEHEEVYFKEKTIYNPPPELK
;
A
#
# COMPACT_ATOMS: atom_id res chain seq x y z
N MET A 1 57.96 8.64 19.67
CA MET A 1 56.58 8.17 19.93
C MET A 1 55.84 8.18 18.61
N ALA A 2 55.30 7.03 18.17
CA ALA A 2 54.46 6.97 16.97
C ALA A 2 53.15 7.73 17.25
N VAL A 3 52.78 8.67 16.39
CA VAL A 3 51.51 9.41 16.51
C VAL A 3 50.45 8.60 15.79
N GLN A 4 49.54 8.00 16.55
CA GLN A 4 48.36 7.31 16.00
C GLN A 4 47.31 8.38 15.65
N ALA A 5 46.99 8.53 14.36
CA ALA A 5 45.95 9.43 13.90
C ALA A 5 44.71 8.60 13.52
N THR A 6 43.61 8.79 14.24
CA THR A 6 42.30 8.22 13.90
C THR A 6 41.62 9.16 12.91
N THR A 7 41.29 8.67 11.71
CA THR A 7 40.58 9.45 10.69
C THR A 7 39.23 8.79 10.45
N ILE A 8 38.14 9.55 10.64
CA ILE A 8 36.78 9.05 10.43
C ILE A 8 36.42 9.30 8.97
N GLU A 9 36.36 8.25 8.15
CA GLU A 9 35.86 8.32 6.78
C GLU A 9 34.36 8.01 6.77
N THR A 10 33.53 9.01 6.45
CA THR A 10 32.09 8.79 6.25
C THR A 10 31.86 8.13 4.88
N VAL A 11 31.76 6.80 4.85
CA VAL A 11 31.33 6.07 3.65
C VAL A 11 29.81 6.11 3.56
N THR A 12 29.27 7.01 2.73
CA THR A 12 27.84 7.05 2.45
C THR A 12 27.48 5.92 1.49
N VAL A 13 27.04 4.78 2.02
CA VAL A 13 26.44 3.73 1.19
C VAL A 13 25.10 4.27 0.66
N VAL A 14 25.03 4.58 -0.64
CA VAL A 14 23.78 5.01 -1.28
C VAL A 14 22.87 3.78 -1.39
N ARG A 15 21.99 3.62 -0.40
CA ARG A 15 21.03 2.51 -0.34
C ARG A 15 19.79 2.86 -1.17
N PRO A 16 19.48 2.12 -2.25
CA PRO A 16 18.34 2.43 -3.12
C PRO A 16 16.97 2.14 -2.45
N LEU A 17 16.94 1.69 -1.20
CA LEU A 17 15.76 1.24 -0.47
C LEU A 17 14.66 2.31 -0.43
N LYS A 18 15.02 3.58 -0.17
CA LYS A 18 14.05 4.69 -0.13
C LYS A 18 13.40 4.96 -1.49
N VAL A 19 14.17 4.80 -2.57
CA VAL A 19 13.69 4.97 -3.95
C VAL A 19 12.75 3.81 -4.33
N ILE A 20 13.12 2.58 -3.96
CA ILE A 20 12.26 1.41 -4.17
C ILE A 20 10.94 1.57 -3.40
N ALA A 21 11.01 1.99 -2.13
CA ALA A 21 9.83 2.28 -1.32
C ALA A 21 8.93 3.34 -1.95
N LEU A 22 9.51 4.40 -2.52
CA LEU A 22 8.77 5.44 -3.24
C LEU A 22 8.00 4.87 -4.44
N VAL A 23 8.66 4.03 -5.25
CA VAL A 23 8.04 3.37 -6.42
C VAL A 23 6.92 2.43 -5.96
N CYS A 24 7.14 1.65 -4.90
CA CYS A 24 6.12 0.78 -4.33
C CYS A 24 4.89 1.56 -3.83
N LEU A 25 5.08 2.71 -3.16
CA LEU A 25 3.97 3.57 -2.73
C LEU A 25 3.19 4.14 -3.92
N LEU A 26 3.88 4.52 -5.01
CA LEU A 26 3.23 4.99 -6.23
C LEU A 26 2.39 3.90 -6.89
N ILE A 27 2.95 2.69 -7.03
CA ILE A 27 2.23 1.54 -7.57
C ILE A 27 1.02 1.21 -6.69
N ALA A 28 1.20 1.12 -5.37
CA ALA A 28 0.12 0.87 -4.43
C ALA A 28 -1.01 1.89 -4.57
N PHE A 29 -0.69 3.19 -4.66
CA PHE A 29 -1.68 4.24 -4.85
C PHE A 29 -2.47 4.07 -6.16
N ILE A 30 -1.80 3.78 -7.28
CA ILE A 30 -2.46 3.56 -8.57
C ILE A 30 -3.40 2.33 -8.49
N LEU A 31 -2.94 1.24 -7.87
CA LEU A 31 -3.74 0.03 -7.70
C LEU A 31 -4.96 0.25 -6.79
N LEU A 32 -4.84 1.09 -5.75
CA LEU A 32 -5.98 1.48 -4.89
C LEU A 32 -7.03 2.27 -5.68
N ILE A 33 -6.62 3.23 -6.50
CA ILE A 33 -7.56 3.98 -7.35
C ILE A 33 -8.26 3.05 -8.35
N LEU A 34 -7.51 2.12 -8.95
CA LEU A 34 -8.07 1.14 -9.87
C LEU A 34 -9.11 0.26 -9.17
N CYS A 35 -8.81 -0.30 -7.99
CA CYS A 35 -9.75 -1.15 -7.28
C CYS A 35 -10.97 -0.38 -6.75
N LEU A 36 -10.82 0.88 -6.32
CA LEU A 36 -11.93 1.71 -5.88
C LEU A 36 -12.90 2.08 -7.02
N SER A 37 -12.40 2.19 -8.25
CA SER A 37 -13.20 2.68 -9.40
C SER A 37 -13.93 1.57 -10.17
N THR A 38 -13.49 0.32 -10.04
CA THR A 38 -13.99 -0.79 -10.84
C THR A 38 -15.20 -1.49 -10.21
N THR A 39 -16.00 -2.14 -11.06
CA THR A 39 -17.21 -2.89 -10.68
C THR A 39 -16.98 -4.41 -10.59
N TRP A 40 -15.72 -4.84 -10.59
CA TRP A 40 -15.32 -6.24 -10.72
C TRP A 40 -14.68 -6.77 -9.42
N TRP A 41 -15.37 -6.59 -8.29
CA TRP A 41 -14.91 -7.14 -7.01
C TRP A 41 -15.45 -8.55 -6.80
N LEU A 42 -16.73 -8.74 -7.06
CA LEU A 42 -17.37 -10.05 -7.07
C LEU A 42 -18.13 -10.27 -8.37
N ARG A 43 -18.21 -11.54 -8.72
CA ARG A 43 -18.97 -12.02 -9.87
C ARG A 43 -19.78 -13.25 -9.51
N SER A 44 -20.96 -13.36 -10.11
CA SER A 44 -21.77 -14.57 -10.14
C SER A 44 -22.40 -14.71 -11.52
N GLY A 45 -21.82 -15.56 -12.36
CA GLY A 45 -22.21 -15.67 -13.77
C GLY A 45 -22.06 -14.34 -14.51
N GLY A 46 -23.15 -13.79 -15.05
CA GLY A 46 -23.18 -12.47 -15.69
C GLY A 46 -23.44 -11.29 -14.76
N PHE A 47 -23.68 -11.50 -13.47
CA PHE A 47 -23.80 -10.43 -12.49
C PHE A 47 -22.43 -10.08 -11.92
N ARG A 48 -22.11 -8.80 -11.79
CA ARG A 48 -20.90 -8.30 -11.13
C ARG A 48 -21.24 -7.14 -10.19
N THR A 49 -20.50 -7.06 -9.09
CA THR A 49 -20.62 -5.96 -8.14
C THR A 49 -19.26 -5.40 -7.76
N GLY A 50 -19.15 -4.08 -7.70
CA GLY A 50 -18.06 -3.35 -7.05
C GLY A 50 -18.50 -2.76 -5.72
N LEU A 51 -17.78 -1.73 -5.28
CA LEU A 51 -18.07 -0.99 -4.04
C LEU A 51 -19.19 0.05 -4.20
N TRP A 52 -19.46 0.51 -5.43
CA TRP A 52 -20.38 1.62 -5.70
C TRP A 52 -21.55 1.23 -6.60
N LEU A 53 -21.30 0.32 -7.53
CA LEU A 53 -22.21 -0.06 -8.61
C LEU A 53 -22.23 -1.58 -8.75
N GLU A 54 -23.41 -2.08 -9.08
CA GLU A 54 -23.65 -3.45 -9.50
C GLU A 54 -24.22 -3.45 -10.92
N CYS A 55 -23.84 -4.45 -11.72
CA CYS A 55 -24.16 -4.52 -13.14
C CYS A 55 -24.51 -5.95 -13.55
N THR A 56 -25.43 -6.08 -14.50
CA THR A 56 -25.76 -7.36 -15.13
C THR A 56 -25.32 -7.33 -16.59
N ALA A 57 -24.63 -8.37 -17.03
CA ALA A 57 -24.19 -8.53 -18.42
C ALA A 57 -25.39 -8.59 -19.38
N SER A 58 -25.17 -8.15 -20.62
CA SER A 58 -26.22 -8.01 -21.65
C SER A 58 -26.62 -9.31 -22.33
N ASP A 59 -25.80 -10.36 -22.18
CA ASP A 59 -26.03 -11.71 -22.70
C ASP A 59 -27.06 -12.51 -21.88
N GLN A 60 -27.43 -12.01 -20.70
CA GLN A 60 -28.41 -12.61 -19.81
C GLN A 60 -29.85 -12.31 -20.28
N THR A 61 -30.73 -13.30 -20.27
CA THR A 61 -32.16 -13.14 -20.61
C THR A 61 -32.99 -12.58 -19.45
N GLN A 62 -32.58 -12.83 -18.20
CA GLN A 62 -33.20 -12.30 -16.98
C GLN A 62 -32.15 -11.94 -15.94
N SER A 63 -32.51 -11.04 -15.01
CA SER A 63 -31.65 -10.72 -13.87
C SER A 63 -31.42 -11.97 -13.03
N THR A 64 -30.18 -12.44 -12.94
CA THR A 64 -29.82 -13.61 -12.13
C THR A 64 -29.94 -13.38 -10.65
N ILE A 65 -30.08 -12.15 -10.17
CA ILE A 65 -30.14 -11.86 -8.74
C ILE A 65 -31.41 -11.08 -8.43
N ALA A 66 -32.15 -11.52 -7.41
CA ALA A 66 -33.34 -10.83 -6.92
C ALA A 66 -32.98 -9.39 -6.49
N GLY A 67 -33.59 -8.40 -7.15
CA GLY A 67 -33.31 -6.98 -6.96
C GLY A 67 -32.08 -6.45 -7.71
N GLY A 68 -31.44 -7.28 -8.54
CA GLY A 68 -30.35 -6.85 -9.43
C GLY A 68 -30.83 -6.05 -10.64
N PRO A 69 -29.93 -5.33 -11.33
CA PRO A 69 -30.31 -4.53 -12.49
C PRO A 69 -30.70 -5.42 -13.68
N PRO A 70 -31.55 -4.91 -14.58
CA PRO A 70 -31.88 -5.64 -15.81
C PRO A 70 -30.63 -5.83 -16.70
N PRO A 71 -30.65 -6.83 -17.61
CA PRO A 71 -29.51 -7.14 -18.48
C PRO A 71 -28.98 -5.90 -19.23
N GLY A 72 -27.65 -5.75 -19.25
CA GLY A 72 -26.95 -4.64 -19.89
C GLY A 72 -27.00 -3.30 -19.14
N LYS A 73 -27.60 -3.25 -17.94
CA LYS A 73 -27.64 -2.04 -17.12
C LYS A 73 -26.85 -2.19 -15.82
N CYS A 74 -26.46 -1.04 -15.28
CA CYS A 74 -25.86 -0.91 -13.97
C CYS A 74 -26.77 -0.08 -13.08
N GLN A 75 -26.77 -0.38 -11.79
CA GLN A 75 -27.46 0.42 -10.77
C GLN A 75 -26.54 0.65 -9.57
N LYS A 76 -26.89 1.63 -8.74
CA LYS A 76 -26.29 1.76 -7.41
C LYS A 76 -26.66 0.53 -6.59
N ILE A 77 -25.75 0.09 -5.73
CA ILE A 77 -25.93 -1.10 -4.91
C ILE A 77 -27.29 -1.03 -4.19
N HIS A 78 -28.20 -1.91 -4.61
CA HIS A 78 -29.58 -1.92 -4.13
C HIS A 78 -29.67 -2.37 -2.67
N ARG A 79 -28.84 -3.36 -2.30
CA ARG A 79 -28.76 -3.85 -0.93
C ARG A 79 -27.82 -2.95 -0.14
N HIS A 80 -28.37 -2.16 0.79
CA HIS A 80 -27.59 -1.30 1.67
C HIS A 80 -26.76 -2.12 2.68
N ALA A 81 -25.70 -2.74 2.20
CA ALA A 81 -24.73 -3.44 3.00
C ALA A 81 -23.81 -2.42 3.70
N ALA A 82 -24.00 -2.25 5.02
CA ALA A 82 -23.20 -1.34 5.82
C ALA A 82 -21.69 -1.66 5.73
N TYR A 83 -21.33 -2.94 5.61
CA TYR A 83 -19.94 -3.36 5.48
C TYR A 83 -19.29 -2.87 4.17
N ILE A 84 -20.01 -2.82 3.03
CA ILE A 84 -19.45 -2.33 1.77
C ILE A 84 -19.09 -0.85 1.89
N LYS A 85 -19.95 -0.05 2.53
CA LYS A 85 -19.68 1.37 2.80
C LYS A 85 -18.47 1.56 3.71
N LEU A 86 -18.35 0.73 4.74
CA LEU A 86 -17.22 0.75 5.67
C LEU A 86 -15.91 0.38 4.98
N VAL A 87 -15.90 -0.70 4.19
CA VAL A 87 -14.76 -1.13 3.35
C VAL A 87 -14.35 -0.01 2.39
N ALA A 88 -15.31 0.61 1.70
CA ALA A 88 -15.02 1.73 0.80
C ALA A 88 -14.40 2.93 1.54
N ALA A 89 -14.93 3.28 2.72
CA ALA A 89 -14.40 4.37 3.51
C ALA A 89 -12.96 4.12 3.97
N PHE A 90 -12.67 2.91 4.43
CA PHE A 90 -11.32 2.52 4.84
C PHE A 90 -10.34 2.50 3.67
N LEU A 91 -10.73 1.98 2.50
CA LEU A 91 -9.86 1.98 1.32
C LEU A 91 -9.62 3.39 0.75
N ILE A 92 -10.62 4.28 0.78
CA ILE A 92 -10.43 5.70 0.44
C ILE A 92 -9.45 6.34 1.42
N THR A 93 -9.64 6.11 2.72
CA THR A 93 -8.77 6.66 3.76
C THR A 93 -7.34 6.15 3.57
N ALA A 94 -7.15 4.86 3.30
CA ALA A 94 -5.86 4.27 2.99
C ALA A 94 -5.23 4.88 1.73
N ALA A 95 -5.99 5.08 0.65
CA ALA A 95 -5.49 5.73 -0.56
C ALA A 95 -4.98 7.15 -0.29
N VAL A 96 -5.69 7.92 0.54
CA VAL A 96 -5.28 9.26 0.96
C VAL A 96 -4.01 9.21 1.81
N LEU A 97 -3.93 8.30 2.78
CA LEU A 97 -2.73 8.11 3.61
C LEU A 97 -1.52 7.71 2.77
N THR A 98 -1.69 6.78 1.82
CA THR A 98 -0.64 6.33 0.88
C THR A 98 -0.19 7.47 -0.04
N PHE A 99 -1.11 8.31 -0.51
CA PHE A 99 -0.76 9.51 -1.26
C PHE A 99 0.12 10.46 -0.43
N PHE A 100 -0.27 10.78 0.80
CA PHE A 100 0.55 11.63 1.67
C PHE A 100 1.90 10.99 2.02
N ALA A 101 1.94 9.68 2.28
CA ALA A 101 3.18 8.94 2.53
C ALA A 101 4.13 9.02 1.33
N PHE A 102 3.61 8.92 0.11
CA PHE A 102 4.39 9.10 -1.11
C PHE A 102 5.03 10.50 -1.20
N PHE A 103 4.26 11.58 -0.96
CA PHE A 103 4.82 12.94 -1.00
C PHE A 103 5.84 13.18 0.11
N LEU A 104 5.59 12.70 1.33
CA LEU A 104 6.55 12.82 2.42
C LEU A 104 7.85 12.07 2.13
N ASN A 105 7.76 10.86 1.54
CA ASN A 105 8.94 10.10 1.11
C ASN A 105 9.70 10.85 -0.01
N LEU A 106 8.98 11.43 -0.99
CA LEU A 106 9.56 12.26 -2.05
C LEU A 106 10.27 13.50 -1.49
N PHE A 107 9.65 14.23 -0.57
CA PHE A 107 10.26 15.39 0.08
C PHE A 107 11.43 14.99 0.97
N GLY A 108 11.36 13.83 1.65
CA GLY A 108 12.48 13.27 2.39
C GLY A 108 13.69 12.98 1.49
N LEU A 109 13.46 12.49 0.27
CA LEU A 109 14.53 12.25 -0.72
C LEU A 109 15.18 13.54 -1.22
N ARG A 110 14.41 14.64 -1.28
CA ARG A 110 14.89 15.95 -1.74
C ARG A 110 15.48 16.82 -0.63
N ALA A 111 15.24 16.50 0.64
CA ALA A 111 15.72 17.28 1.77
C ALA A 111 17.23 17.14 1.95
N GLN A 112 17.92 18.27 2.14
CA GLN A 112 19.37 18.29 2.40
C GLN A 112 19.69 18.16 3.90
N ASP A 113 18.82 18.69 4.77
CA ASP A 113 19.01 18.62 6.22
C ASP A 113 18.67 17.24 6.78
N LEU A 114 19.62 16.63 7.51
CA LEU A 114 19.48 15.29 8.08
C LEU A 114 18.29 15.18 9.05
N HIS A 115 18.09 16.20 9.91
CA HIS A 115 16.99 16.22 10.86
C HIS A 115 15.61 16.24 10.15
N ARG A 116 15.45 17.10 9.15
CA ARG A 116 14.19 17.23 8.41
C ARG A 116 13.89 15.99 7.58
N LYS A 117 14.93 15.39 6.98
CA LYS A 117 14.86 14.11 6.27
C LYS A 117 14.35 12.98 7.18
N TYR A 118 14.92 12.86 8.38
CA TYR A 118 14.48 11.89 9.38
C TYR A 118 13.01 12.06 9.74
N VAL A 119 12.57 13.30 10.01
CA VAL A 119 11.18 13.62 10.36
C VAL A 119 10.22 13.23 9.23
N PHE A 120 10.53 13.58 7.97
CA PHE A 120 9.68 13.22 6.84
C PHE A 120 9.54 11.72 6.64
N TYR A 121 10.63 10.96 6.71
CA TYR A 121 10.54 9.49 6.59
C TYR A 121 9.79 8.87 7.76
N LYS A 122 10.00 9.35 8.98
CA LYS A 122 9.27 8.85 10.15
C LYS A 122 7.76 9.00 9.99
N PHE A 123 7.30 10.18 9.56
CA PHE A 123 5.88 10.39 9.28
C PHE A 123 5.39 9.57 8.09
N ALA A 124 6.17 9.47 7.01
CA ALA A 124 5.83 8.64 5.86
C ALA A 124 5.59 7.18 6.27
N THR A 125 6.48 6.61 7.09
CA THR A 125 6.35 5.24 7.61
C THR A 125 5.10 5.06 8.47
N TYR A 126 4.78 6.00 9.36
CA TYR A 126 3.58 5.88 10.20
C TYR A 126 2.30 5.96 9.37
N LEU A 127 2.23 6.86 8.39
CA LEU A 127 1.07 6.95 7.49
C LEU A 127 0.92 5.68 6.63
N SER A 128 2.02 5.14 6.09
CA SER A 128 1.97 3.93 5.28
C SER A 128 1.55 2.71 6.10
N LEU A 129 2.06 2.55 7.33
CA LEU A 129 1.64 1.48 8.24
C LEU A 129 0.14 1.57 8.60
N LEU A 130 -0.36 2.77 8.88
CA LEU A 130 -1.78 2.98 9.15
C LEU A 130 -2.63 2.64 7.91
N GLY A 131 -2.18 3.03 6.71
CA GLY A 131 -2.83 2.68 5.44
C GLY A 131 -2.93 1.17 5.26
N VAL A 132 -1.82 0.44 5.41
CA VAL A 132 -1.79 -1.03 5.32
C VAL A 132 -2.73 -1.69 6.33
N PHE A 133 -2.78 -1.18 7.56
CA PHE A 133 -3.70 -1.71 8.57
C PHE A 133 -5.18 -1.56 8.16
N LEU A 134 -5.56 -0.40 7.63
CA LEU A 134 -6.92 -0.16 7.11
C LEU A 134 -7.24 -1.02 5.89
N GLU A 135 -6.27 -1.21 4.98
CA GLU A 135 -6.41 -2.10 3.81
C GLU A 135 -6.64 -3.54 4.24
N LEU A 136 -5.84 -4.06 5.18
CA LEU A 136 -6.00 -5.42 5.71
C LEU A 136 -7.37 -5.62 6.38
N ILE A 137 -7.80 -4.67 7.22
CA ILE A 137 -9.14 -4.73 7.81
C ILE A 137 -10.21 -4.79 6.73
N SER A 138 -10.11 -3.91 5.72
CA SER A 138 -11.07 -3.85 4.61
C SER A 138 -11.15 -5.17 3.84
N LEU A 139 -10.00 -5.75 3.50
CA LEU A 139 -9.91 -6.99 2.72
C LEU A 139 -10.28 -8.23 3.51
N ILE A 140 -10.25 -8.19 4.85
CA ILE A 140 -10.76 -9.29 5.69
C ILE A 140 -12.25 -9.14 5.95
N VAL A 141 -12.71 -7.93 6.30
CA VAL A 141 -14.13 -7.66 6.60
C VAL A 141 -15.01 -7.93 5.39
N PHE A 142 -14.57 -7.54 4.19
CA PHE A 142 -15.33 -7.71 2.96
C PHE A 142 -15.78 -9.16 2.70
N PRO A 143 -14.88 -10.17 2.59
CA PRO A 143 -15.28 -11.57 2.37
C PRO A 143 -16.02 -12.17 3.58
N VAL A 144 -15.65 -11.80 4.82
CA VAL A 144 -16.30 -12.34 6.03
C VAL A 144 -17.76 -11.92 6.09
N CYS A 145 -18.05 -10.62 5.94
CA CYS A 145 -19.42 -10.11 5.93
C CYS A 145 -20.19 -10.60 4.71
N PHE A 146 -19.54 -10.63 3.54
CA PHE A 146 -20.14 -11.16 2.33
C PHE A 146 -20.58 -12.62 2.50
N TYR A 147 -19.74 -13.49 3.09
CA TYR A 147 -20.07 -14.90 3.29
C TYR A 147 -21.29 -15.11 4.21
N VAL A 148 -21.46 -14.25 5.23
CA VAL A 148 -22.64 -14.27 6.11
C VAL A 148 -23.90 -13.91 5.34
N GLU A 149 -23.84 -12.86 4.52
CA GLU A 149 -24.99 -12.40 3.74
C GLU A 149 -25.28 -13.29 2.53
N MET A 150 -24.28 -13.97 1.97
CA MET A 150 -24.35 -14.80 0.76
C MET A 150 -25.50 -15.84 0.84
N LYS A 151 -25.77 -16.35 2.05
CA LYS A 151 -26.89 -17.29 2.32
C LYS A 151 -28.25 -16.73 1.92
N ASN A 152 -28.43 -15.41 2.00
CA ASN A 152 -29.68 -14.72 1.67
C ASN A 152 -29.81 -14.42 0.16
N PHE A 153 -28.79 -14.70 -0.65
CA PHE A 153 -28.84 -14.43 -2.10
C PHE A 153 -29.39 -15.61 -2.91
N GLY A 154 -29.50 -16.82 -2.34
CA GLY A 154 -30.07 -18.00 -3.01
C GLY A 154 -29.21 -18.62 -4.13
N TYR A 155 -28.09 -17.99 -4.49
CA TYR A 155 -27.14 -18.46 -5.51
C TYR A 155 -25.85 -19.02 -4.89
N ARG A 156 -25.29 -20.06 -5.51
CA ARG A 156 -24.16 -20.84 -4.96
C ARG A 156 -22.80 -20.56 -5.59
N ASN A 157 -22.74 -19.88 -6.72
CA ASN A 157 -21.48 -19.68 -7.47
C ASN A 157 -21.08 -18.20 -7.41
N TRP A 158 -20.44 -17.81 -6.31
CA TRP A 158 -19.84 -16.50 -6.15
C TRP A 158 -18.32 -16.61 -6.22
N GLU A 159 -17.72 -15.75 -7.02
CA GLU A 159 -16.29 -15.72 -7.26
C GLU A 159 -15.76 -14.32 -6.99
N PHE A 160 -14.61 -14.25 -6.31
CA PHE A 160 -13.86 -13.01 -6.20
C PHE A 160 -13.19 -12.75 -7.54
N ASP A 161 -13.43 -11.56 -8.08
CA ASP A 161 -12.96 -11.20 -9.41
C ASP A 161 -11.64 -10.39 -9.30
N TRP A 162 -11.05 -10.05 -10.44
CA TRP A 162 -9.68 -9.54 -10.54
C TRP A 162 -9.42 -8.29 -9.69
N SER A 163 -10.40 -7.40 -9.50
CA SER A 163 -10.20 -6.17 -8.72
C SER A 163 -9.91 -6.45 -7.26
N TYR A 164 -10.54 -7.49 -6.71
CA TYR A 164 -10.29 -7.88 -5.33
C TYR A 164 -8.84 -8.36 -5.17
N GLY A 165 -8.34 -9.11 -6.16
CA GLY A 165 -6.91 -9.48 -6.24
C GLY A 165 -5.99 -8.27 -6.37
N ILE A 166 -6.38 -7.25 -7.13
CA ILE A 166 -5.60 -6.01 -7.25
C ILE A 166 -5.54 -5.24 -5.92
N ALA A 167 -6.62 -5.23 -5.13
CA ALA A 167 -6.61 -4.60 -3.82
C ALA A 167 -5.62 -5.30 -2.85
N TRP A 168 -5.53 -6.63 -2.88
CA TRP A 168 -4.48 -7.38 -2.19
C TRP A 168 -3.08 -7.03 -2.72
N GLY A 169 -2.91 -6.93 -4.04
CA GLY A 169 -1.66 -6.50 -4.65
C GLY A 169 -1.23 -5.11 -4.17
N ALA A 170 -2.16 -4.15 -4.11
CA ALA A 170 -1.90 -2.82 -3.56
C ALA A 170 -1.40 -2.89 -2.11
N THR A 171 -2.04 -3.73 -1.29
CA THR A 171 -1.66 -3.95 0.12
C THR A 171 -0.25 -4.52 0.24
N LEU A 172 0.13 -5.47 -0.62
CA LEU A 172 1.47 -6.04 -0.62
C LEU A 172 2.54 -5.00 -1.00
N PHE A 173 2.28 -4.14 -1.98
CA PHE A 173 3.19 -3.06 -2.33
C PHE A 173 3.30 -2.01 -1.22
N ALA A 174 2.19 -1.60 -0.61
CA ALA A 174 2.18 -0.65 0.50
C ALA A 174 2.89 -1.22 1.75
N PHE A 175 2.68 -2.50 2.04
CA PHE A 175 3.37 -3.21 3.12
C PHE A 175 4.87 -3.35 2.85
N GLY A 176 5.25 -3.77 1.65
CA GLY A 176 6.64 -3.84 1.22
C GLY A 176 7.34 -2.49 1.33
N ALA A 177 6.69 -1.41 0.90
CA ALA A 177 7.22 -0.05 1.08
C ALA A 177 7.42 0.32 2.55
N SER A 178 6.48 -0.03 3.42
CA SER A 178 6.58 0.21 4.86
C SER A 178 7.76 -0.54 5.47
N LEU A 179 7.97 -1.81 5.11
CA LEU A 179 9.13 -2.59 5.56
C LEU A 179 10.45 -1.98 5.08
N LEU A 180 10.54 -1.59 3.81
CA LEU A 180 11.74 -0.95 3.26
C LEU A 180 12.10 0.35 3.99
N LEU A 181 11.09 1.17 4.34
CA LEU A 181 11.29 2.40 5.11
C LEU A 181 11.73 2.12 6.56
N ILE A 182 11.25 1.03 7.17
CA ILE A 182 11.67 0.62 8.52
C ILE A 182 13.10 0.07 8.50
N CYS A 183 13.41 -0.84 7.59
CA CYS A 183 14.74 -1.45 7.49
C CYS A 183 15.82 -0.42 7.18
N ASP A 184 15.51 0.62 6.42
CA ASP A 184 16.49 1.68 6.15
C ASP A 184 16.82 2.51 7.41
N LYS A 185 15.84 2.76 8.28
CA LYS A 185 16.03 3.49 9.54
C LYS A 185 17.04 2.80 10.47
N GLU A 186 16.98 1.47 10.61
CA GLU A 186 17.89 0.74 11.51
C GLU A 186 19.35 0.77 11.04
N HIS A 187 19.59 0.98 9.76
CA HIS A 187 20.93 0.98 9.19
C HIS A 187 21.57 2.37 9.10
N GLU A 188 20.82 3.48 9.15
CA GLU A 188 21.39 4.83 9.27
C GLU A 188 22.15 5.03 10.61
N GLU A 189 21.81 4.25 11.65
CA GLU A 189 22.45 4.35 12.98
C GLU A 189 23.83 3.65 13.09
N VAL A 190 24.27 2.87 12.09
CA VAL A 190 25.39 1.91 12.23
C VAL A 190 26.73 2.34 11.58
N TYR A 191 26.81 3.45 10.84
CA TYR A 191 28.02 3.81 10.08
C TYR A 191 28.94 4.83 10.75
N PHE A 192 29.63 4.42 11.81
CA PHE A 192 30.94 4.99 12.16
C PHE A 192 32.01 3.92 11.90
N LYS A 193 32.67 3.96 10.74
CA LYS A 193 33.88 3.16 10.50
C LYS A 193 35.08 3.94 11.03
N GLU A 194 35.63 3.50 12.15
CA GLU A 194 36.90 4.02 12.66
C GLU A 194 38.06 3.39 11.86
N LYS A 195 38.90 4.21 11.23
CA LYS A 195 40.10 3.77 10.50
C LYS A 195 41.32 4.35 11.19
N THR A 196 42.16 3.49 11.75
CA THR A 196 43.42 3.89 12.38
C THR A 196 44.49 4.01 11.30
N ILE A 197 45.03 5.22 11.08
CA ILE A 197 46.14 5.45 10.16
C ILE A 197 47.43 5.48 10.98
N TYR A 198 48.37 4.57 10.65
CA TYR A 198 49.70 4.56 11.24
C TYR A 198 50.60 5.53 10.47
N ASN A 199 51.05 6.59 11.12
CA ASN A 199 52.02 7.52 10.52
C ASN A 199 53.43 7.17 11.04
N PRO A 200 54.35 6.67 10.20
CA PRO A 200 55.71 6.38 10.62
C PRO A 200 56.45 7.68 10.96
N PRO A 201 57.37 7.66 11.95
CA PRO A 201 58.14 8.85 12.33
C PRO A 201 59.03 9.32 11.17
N PRO A 202 59.30 10.64 11.06
CA PRO A 202 60.21 11.15 10.04
C PRO A 202 61.61 10.57 10.24
N GLU A 203 62.21 10.05 9.18
CA GLU A 203 63.58 9.57 9.22
C GLU A 203 64.52 10.75 9.46
N LEU A 204 65.21 10.74 10.62
CA LEU A 204 66.27 11.71 10.91
C LEU A 204 67.42 11.46 9.94
N LYS A 205 67.64 12.39 9.01
CA LYS A 205 68.87 12.50 8.22
C LYS A 205 69.99 13.15 9.03
#